data_AF-A0A5F1YD90-F1
#
_entry.id   AF-A0A5F1YD90-F1
#
_cell.length_a   1.000
_cell.length_b   1.000
_cell.length_c   1.000
_cell.angle_alpha   90.00
_cell.angle_beta   90.00
_cell.angle_gamma   90.00
#
_symmetry.space_group_name_H-M   'P 1'
#
loop_
_entity.id
_entity.type
_entity.pdbx_description
1 polymer ?
#
loop_
_entity_poly.entity_id
_entity_poly.type
_entity_poly.pdbx_seq_one_letter_code
_entity_poly.pdbx_strand_id
1 'polypeptide(L)'
;MPLRLSKHKTLIRNHLLFFFLVILSYFPISAEASPNEEKCRFERIDIAVASDSNDEIPNGPDENLAYTQAETSLLKFGFIPNEIWIRFSVTDYPRSRCFLRIPQVTLDAAVLFSKTSIQISGDRFPYSERTIDDYYPTFHLEPSETKDGKHLYYLWIKTSSIVNFPLLLESGLEYQRGNYFRNLLILFVLVLSLFITLLTGFVYRQTLDPIYLSIVGFSIFISLEGWACFANGYKYLWPYAPEFQNITPPLFAFLALACSAYFVYQFLSPGSPSKFVRFSLVGSATALTAYGILSAFFANRPFVVLSFSWSFVIVVALILISILSVIGSFAPAKKIVFCVIPIAGSVLITTLYYLDLIKYNEYSLHAYVISLPAIYVVVMISLSDREKFVRRKTISRAYDIQQLQEKLEKPVGTPKAPSIQFSLDHLFKVERIFKNPDLTKEDLTSILKISSEELEEYIQKTENTSSFDIYISRFRVEEAKHLLKTRNNLKSSEIAQRAGFGSAREMEKSFKSLIGMTSSEYKLMVRPESI
;
A
#
# COMPACT_ATOMS: atom_id res chain seq x y z
N MET A 1 -23.77 -10.42 -19.05
CA MET A 1 -23.31 -9.03 -19.22
C MET A 1 -21.91 -8.80 -18.60
N PRO A 2 -20.85 -9.57 -18.96
CA PRO A 2 -19.56 -9.55 -18.23
C PRO A 2 -18.43 -8.83 -18.99
N LEU A 3 -18.72 -8.29 -20.17
CA LEU A 3 -17.74 -8.07 -21.23
C LEU A 3 -17.16 -6.64 -21.27
N ARG A 4 -17.83 -5.69 -20.60
CA ARG A 4 -17.32 -4.32 -20.43
C ARG A 4 -16.20 -4.21 -19.38
N LEU A 5 -16.01 -5.21 -18.51
CA LEU A 5 -15.05 -5.16 -17.39
C LEU A 5 -13.60 -5.47 -17.79
N SER A 6 -13.38 -6.27 -18.84
CA SER A 6 -12.01 -6.67 -19.27
C SER A 6 -11.24 -5.49 -19.89
N LYS A 7 -11.89 -4.69 -20.75
CA LYS A 7 -11.26 -3.52 -21.40
C LYS A 7 -10.93 -2.38 -20.43
N HIS A 8 -11.66 -2.23 -19.32
CA HIS A 8 -11.33 -1.23 -18.31
C HIS A 8 -10.15 -1.65 -17.42
N LYS A 9 -9.93 -2.95 -17.17
CA LYS A 9 -8.82 -3.43 -16.32
C LYS A 9 -7.43 -3.16 -16.94
N THR A 10 -7.28 -3.29 -18.25
CA THR A 10 -6.00 -3.00 -18.94
C THR A 10 -5.75 -1.50 -19.13
N LEU A 11 -6.81 -0.71 -19.32
CA LEU A 11 -6.71 0.75 -19.43
C LEU A 11 -6.29 1.39 -18.09
N ILE A 12 -6.86 0.92 -16.98
CA ILE A 12 -6.53 1.40 -15.62
C ILE A 12 -5.08 1.06 -15.25
N ARG A 13 -4.61 -0.15 -15.63
CA ARG A 13 -3.23 -0.58 -15.38
C ARG A 13 -2.19 0.31 -16.06
N ASN A 14 -2.43 0.70 -17.32
CA ASN A 14 -1.49 1.52 -18.09
C ASN A 14 -1.53 3.00 -17.67
N HIS A 15 -2.69 3.52 -17.27
CA HIS A 15 -2.79 4.90 -16.78
C HIS A 15 -2.20 5.10 -15.39
N LEU A 16 -2.31 4.12 -14.47
CA LEU A 16 -1.69 4.19 -13.14
C LEU A 16 -0.16 4.16 -13.21
N LEU A 17 0.42 3.32 -14.08
CA LEU A 17 1.86 3.27 -14.32
C LEU A 17 2.41 4.58 -14.92
N PHE A 18 1.65 5.19 -15.84
CA PHE A 18 2.02 6.48 -16.42
C PHE A 18 1.92 7.62 -15.40
N PHE A 19 0.88 7.63 -14.56
CA PHE A 19 0.72 8.62 -13.49
C PHE A 19 1.85 8.51 -12.44
N PHE A 20 2.28 7.29 -12.12
CA PHE A 20 3.37 7.03 -11.17
C PHE A 20 4.75 7.48 -11.69
N LEU A 21 5.02 7.28 -12.98
CA LEU A 21 6.25 7.74 -13.64
C LEU A 21 6.31 9.28 -13.72
N VAL A 22 5.17 9.94 -13.92
CA VAL A 22 5.09 11.41 -13.92
C VAL A 22 5.36 11.97 -12.51
N ILE A 23 4.89 11.32 -11.44
CA ILE A 23 5.13 11.79 -10.06
C ILE A 23 6.62 11.70 -9.66
N LEU A 24 7.33 10.66 -10.08
CA LEU A 24 8.78 10.54 -9.84
C LEU A 24 9.60 11.63 -10.57
N SER A 25 9.12 12.13 -11.71
CA SER A 25 9.74 13.24 -12.43
C SER A 25 9.43 14.63 -11.86
N TYR A 26 8.53 14.74 -10.88
CA TYR A 26 8.12 16.00 -10.24
C TYR A 26 8.64 16.15 -8.80
N PHE A 27 9.70 15.44 -8.40
CA PHE A 27 10.49 15.87 -7.25
C PHE A 27 11.24 17.14 -7.62
N PRO A 28 10.95 18.29 -7.00
CA PRO A 28 11.66 19.51 -7.33
C PRO A 28 13.06 19.41 -6.73
N ILE A 29 14.05 19.08 -7.57
CA ILE A 29 15.43 19.47 -7.31
C ILE A 29 15.42 21.00 -7.38
N SER A 30 15.10 21.64 -6.26
CA SER A 30 15.01 23.08 -6.13
C SER A 30 16.43 23.63 -5.97
N ALA A 31 17.19 23.68 -7.05
CA ALA A 31 18.38 24.50 -7.16
C ALA A 31 18.01 25.78 -7.93
N GLU A 32 17.15 26.60 -7.33
CA GLU A 32 16.90 27.96 -7.82
C GLU A 32 17.20 28.91 -6.66
N ALA A 33 18.42 29.45 -6.68
CA ALA A 33 18.89 30.45 -5.76
C ALA A 33 18.11 31.75 -6.00
N SER A 34 17.20 32.08 -5.10
CA SER A 34 16.58 33.41 -5.06
C SER A 34 17.53 34.41 -4.39
N PRO A 35 17.55 35.68 -4.83
CA PRO A 35 18.50 36.68 -4.33
C PRO A 35 18.09 37.14 -2.93
N ASN A 36 19.06 37.11 -2.00
CA ASN A 36 18.98 37.38 -0.56
C ASN A 36 18.19 36.33 0.25
N GLU A 37 18.82 35.19 0.52
CA GLU A 37 18.34 34.26 1.54
C GLU A 37 18.39 34.93 2.92
N GLU A 38 17.24 35.43 3.39
CA GLU A 38 17.04 35.75 4.80
C GLU A 38 17.22 34.45 5.60
N LYS A 39 18.26 34.37 6.43
CA LYS A 39 18.56 33.21 7.27
C LYS A 39 18.56 33.61 8.74
N CYS A 40 17.97 32.75 9.58
CA CYS A 40 18.09 32.83 11.02
C CYS A 40 19.08 31.76 11.49
N ARG A 41 19.98 32.09 12.41
CA ARG A 41 20.94 31.13 12.97
C ARG A 41 21.07 31.26 14.47
N PHE A 42 21.25 30.12 15.13
CA PHE A 42 21.63 30.10 16.53
C PHE A 42 23.05 30.65 16.67
N GLU A 43 23.24 31.66 17.51
CA GLU A 43 24.56 32.12 17.94
C GLU A 43 25.16 31.13 18.96
N ARG A 44 24.31 30.71 19.89
CA ARG A 44 24.65 29.81 21.00
C ARG A 44 23.43 29.03 21.43
N ILE A 45 23.64 27.76 21.76
CA ILE A 45 22.64 26.87 22.37
C ILE A 45 23.31 26.24 23.59
N ASP A 46 22.71 26.42 24.75
CA ASP A 46 23.06 25.69 25.96
C ASP A 46 21.86 24.83 26.41
N ILE A 47 22.13 23.63 26.90
CA ILE A 47 21.12 22.65 27.33
C ILE A 47 21.37 22.27 28.79
N ALA A 48 20.30 22.18 29.57
CA ALA A 48 20.28 21.60 30.90
C ALA A 48 19.14 20.58 30.99
N VAL A 49 19.36 19.51 31.74
CA VAL A 49 18.32 18.53 32.09
C VAL A 49 18.11 18.65 33.59
N ALA A 50 16.89 18.98 34.02
CA ALA A 50 16.62 19.18 35.44
C ALA A 50 16.62 17.85 36.19
N SER A 51 17.20 17.81 37.39
CA SER A 51 17.22 16.62 38.24
C SER A 51 15.85 16.32 38.84
N ASP A 52 15.11 17.36 39.24
CA ASP A 52 13.76 17.26 39.76
C ASP A 52 12.78 17.69 38.67
N SER A 53 11.81 16.84 38.36
CA SER A 53 10.83 17.13 37.32
C SER A 53 9.47 17.42 37.95
N ASN A 54 8.93 18.60 37.71
CA ASN A 54 7.53 18.89 37.97
C ASN A 54 6.73 18.66 36.68
N ASP A 55 5.50 18.17 36.77
CA ASP A 55 4.65 17.98 35.59
C ASP A 55 3.87 19.26 35.22
N GLU A 56 4.00 20.30 36.03
CA GLU A 56 3.40 21.61 35.79
C GLU A 56 4.25 22.49 34.88
N ILE A 57 3.58 23.34 34.09
CA ILE A 57 4.26 24.33 33.26
C ILE A 57 4.95 25.35 34.18
N PRO A 58 6.25 25.63 33.99
CA PRO A 58 6.94 26.61 34.79
C PRO A 58 6.39 28.03 34.54
N ASN A 59 6.27 28.83 35.61
CA ASN A 59 5.78 30.21 35.53
C ASN A 59 6.81 31.19 34.90
N GLY A 60 8.06 30.76 34.77
CA GLY A 60 9.16 31.56 34.23
C GLY A 60 10.41 30.70 33.99
N PRO A 61 11.46 31.28 33.36
CA PRO A 61 12.68 30.55 33.06
C PRO A 61 13.48 30.20 34.31
N ASP A 62 14.02 28.98 34.37
CA ASP A 62 14.96 28.58 35.43
C ASP A 62 16.41 28.91 35.03
N GLU A 63 16.94 30.01 35.58
CA GLU A 63 18.31 30.45 35.27
C GLU A 63 19.39 29.74 36.09
N ASN A 64 19.01 29.00 37.13
CA ASN A 64 19.96 28.42 38.10
C ASN A 64 20.49 27.03 37.69
N LEU A 65 19.95 26.47 36.61
CA LEU A 65 20.38 25.17 36.11
C LEU A 65 21.81 25.19 35.55
N ALA A 66 22.49 24.05 35.66
CA ALA A 66 23.83 23.87 35.12
C ALA A 66 23.79 23.65 33.59
N TYR A 67 23.69 24.75 32.84
CA TYR A 67 23.67 24.75 31.39
C TYR A 67 25.03 24.35 30.77
N THR A 68 24.98 23.41 29.83
CA THR A 68 26.14 22.96 29.03
C THR A 68 25.98 23.38 27.58
N GLN A 69 27.04 23.91 26.97
CA GLN A 69 26.97 24.35 25.58
C GLN A 69 26.86 23.15 24.64
N ALA A 70 25.85 23.18 23.75
CA ALA A 70 25.62 22.14 22.77
C ALA A 70 26.33 22.48 21.45
N GLU A 71 27.04 21.50 20.87
CA GLU A 71 27.71 21.66 19.58
C GLU A 71 26.74 21.66 18.39
N THR A 72 25.56 21.04 18.55
CA THR A 72 24.55 20.92 17.50
C THR A 72 23.17 21.21 18.05
N SER A 73 22.23 21.62 17.18
CA SER A 73 20.83 21.79 17.56
C SER A 73 20.04 20.48 17.65
N LEU A 74 20.68 19.33 17.38
CA LEU A 74 20.07 18.00 17.47
C LEU A 74 20.00 17.52 18.92
N LEU A 75 18.79 17.39 19.45
CA LEU A 75 18.54 16.78 20.75
C LEU A 75 18.41 15.27 20.55
N LYS A 76 19.27 14.49 21.21
CA LYS A 76 19.23 13.03 21.18
C LYS A 76 19.41 12.48 22.60
N PHE A 77 18.33 12.51 23.38
CA PHE A 77 18.28 11.99 24.75
C PHE A 77 17.47 10.69 24.87
N GLY A 78 16.81 10.26 23.80
CA GLY A 78 15.93 9.09 23.83
C GLY A 78 14.67 9.35 24.64
N PHE A 79 14.22 8.37 25.42
CA PHE A 79 13.11 8.55 26.36
C PHE A 79 13.65 8.92 27.74
N ILE A 80 13.39 10.16 28.18
CA ILE A 80 13.75 10.63 29.53
C ILE A 80 12.51 11.15 30.25
N PRO A 81 12.38 10.94 31.58
CA PRO A 81 11.28 11.48 32.37
C PRO A 81 11.51 12.94 32.77
N ASN A 82 12.77 13.39 32.73
CA ASN A 82 13.19 14.72 33.14
C ASN A 82 12.77 15.79 32.13
N GLU A 83 12.59 17.01 32.61
CA GLU A 83 12.40 18.19 31.76
C GLU A 83 13.73 18.67 31.19
N ILE A 84 13.66 19.23 29.98
CA ILE A 84 14.79 19.78 29.26
C ILE A 84 14.61 21.28 29.18
N TRP A 85 15.64 22.01 29.62
CA TRP A 85 15.75 23.44 29.49
C TRP A 85 16.80 23.78 28.45
N ILE A 86 16.44 24.64 27.51
CA ILE A 86 17.32 25.06 26.42
C ILE A 86 17.38 26.58 26.43
N ARG A 87 18.59 27.10 26.55
CA ARG A 87 18.88 28.52 26.54
C ARG A 87 19.61 28.87 25.25
N PHE A 88 19.10 29.80 24.46
CA PHE A 88 19.72 30.14 23.19
C PHE A 88 19.62 31.63 22.85
N SER A 89 20.54 32.08 22.00
CA SER A 89 20.49 33.40 21.37
C SER A 89 20.56 33.26 19.85
N VAL A 90 20.02 34.25 19.15
CA VAL A 90 19.91 34.28 17.68
C VAL A 90 20.73 35.43 17.12
N THR A 91 21.51 35.14 16.08
CA THR A 91 22.17 36.18 15.26
C THR A 91 21.25 36.62 14.13
N ASP A 92 21.29 37.91 13.80
CA ASP A 92 20.62 38.51 12.64
C ASP A 92 19.10 38.27 12.58
N TYR A 93 18.32 39.29 12.95
CA TYR A 93 16.86 39.26 12.83
C TYR A 93 16.44 39.73 11.42
N PRO A 94 16.00 38.84 10.52
CA PRO A 94 15.50 39.24 9.22
C PRO A 94 14.15 39.97 9.36
N ARG A 95 13.77 40.71 8.31
CA ARG A 95 12.48 41.42 8.29
C ARG A 95 11.30 40.46 8.38
N SER A 96 11.43 39.24 7.86
CA SER A 96 10.40 38.20 7.94
C SER A 96 10.23 37.55 9.31
N ARG A 97 11.01 37.97 10.34
CA ARG A 97 11.10 37.36 11.68
C ARG A 97 11.67 35.93 11.63
N CYS A 98 12.05 35.40 12.79
CA CYS A 98 12.53 34.03 12.92
C CYS A 98 11.47 33.15 13.58
N PHE A 99 11.41 31.89 13.16
CA PHE A 99 10.55 30.87 13.72
C PHE A 99 11.40 29.71 14.23
N LEU A 100 11.16 29.31 15.47
CA LEU A 100 11.71 28.11 16.06
C LEU A 100 10.70 26.99 15.90
N ARG A 101 11.08 25.94 15.17
CA ARG A 101 10.24 24.77 14.90
C ARG A 101 10.87 23.53 15.51
N ILE A 102 10.05 22.74 16.19
CA ILE A 102 10.40 21.44 16.73
C ILE A 102 9.68 20.39 15.88
N PRO A 103 10.38 19.62 15.03
CA PRO A 103 9.73 18.72 14.09
C PRO A 103 9.32 17.40 14.78
N GLN A 104 8.59 17.50 15.89
CA GLN A 104 8.07 16.39 16.67
C GLN A 104 6.60 16.64 17.00
N VAL A 105 5.71 15.95 16.28
CA VAL A 105 4.25 16.11 16.46
C VAL A 105 3.78 15.56 17.80
N THR A 106 4.41 14.49 18.29
CA THR A 106 4.03 13.78 19.52
C THR A 106 4.65 14.39 20.79
N LEU A 107 5.08 15.65 20.72
CA LEU A 107 5.67 16.38 21.83
C LEU A 107 4.58 16.79 22.82
N ASP A 108 4.68 16.37 24.08
CA ASP A 108 3.62 16.65 25.06
C ASP A 108 3.45 18.15 25.32
N ALA A 109 4.53 18.82 25.73
CA ALA A 109 4.52 20.24 26.03
C ALA A 109 5.87 20.90 25.73
N ALA A 110 5.82 22.08 25.14
CA ALA A 110 6.95 22.98 25.00
C ALA A 110 6.51 24.43 25.21
N VAL A 111 7.32 25.17 25.96
CA VAL A 111 7.04 26.57 26.29
C VAL A 111 8.27 27.42 26.00
N LEU A 112 8.09 28.44 25.16
CA LEU A 112 9.11 29.43 24.87
C LEU A 112 8.87 30.66 25.75
N PHE A 113 9.86 30.97 26.58
CA PHE A 113 9.94 32.20 27.35
C PHE A 113 10.81 33.22 26.63
N SER A 114 10.24 34.40 26.41
CA SER A 114 10.95 35.61 26.02
C SER A 114 10.71 36.70 27.08
N LYS A 115 11.39 37.85 26.96
CA LYS A 115 11.17 38.98 27.89
C LYS A 115 9.75 39.54 27.84
N THR A 116 9.06 39.37 26.71
CA THR A 116 7.81 40.05 26.37
C THR A 116 6.64 39.08 26.21
N SER A 117 6.91 37.81 25.89
CA SER A 117 5.89 36.81 25.61
C SER A 117 6.25 35.43 26.12
N ILE A 118 5.20 34.69 26.49
CA ILE A 118 5.24 33.26 26.80
C ILE A 118 4.38 32.58 25.73
N GLN A 119 4.97 31.63 25.01
CA GLN A 119 4.30 30.90 23.93
C GLN A 119 4.27 29.41 24.28
N ILE A 120 3.12 28.78 24.09
CA ILE A 120 2.87 27.39 24.49
C ILE A 120 2.49 26.56 23.26
N SER A 121 3.01 25.35 23.19
CA SER A 121 2.63 24.37 22.17
C SER A 121 2.81 22.94 22.69
N GLY A 122 2.20 21.97 22.02
CA GLY A 122 2.23 20.56 22.41
C GLY A 122 1.02 19.76 21.94
N ASP A 123 1.05 18.44 22.16
CA ASP A 123 -0.05 17.51 21.89
C ASP A 123 -0.95 17.25 23.11
N ARG A 124 -0.57 17.76 24.30
CA ARG A 124 -1.40 17.73 25.51
C ARG A 124 -2.39 18.87 25.62
N PHE A 125 -2.19 19.94 24.86
CA PHE A 125 -3.07 21.11 24.83
C PHE A 125 -4.01 21.04 23.63
N PRO A 126 -5.29 21.44 23.76
CA PRO A 126 -6.18 21.65 22.63
C PRO A 126 -5.50 22.41 21.49
N TYR A 127 -5.76 22.02 20.25
CA TYR A 127 -5.05 22.57 19.09
C TYR A 127 -5.17 24.11 19.01
N SER A 128 -6.32 24.67 19.40
CA SER A 128 -6.57 26.12 19.40
C SER A 128 -5.75 26.92 20.40
N GLU A 129 -5.16 26.28 21.41
CA GLU A 129 -4.30 26.96 22.40
C GLU A 129 -2.86 27.14 21.92
N ARG A 130 -2.49 26.49 20.80
CA ARG A 130 -1.17 26.65 20.19
C ARG A 130 -1.01 28.10 19.71
N THR A 131 0.15 28.69 20.00
CA THR A 131 0.43 30.06 19.57
C THR A 131 0.47 30.21 18.04
N ILE A 132 0.96 29.20 17.34
CA ILE A 132 1.07 29.18 15.88
C ILE A 132 0.25 28.01 15.33
N ASP A 133 -0.56 28.30 14.30
CA ASP A 133 -1.31 27.28 13.55
C ASP A 133 -0.37 26.48 12.62
N ASP A 134 0.42 25.58 13.22
CA ASP A 134 1.24 24.57 12.53
C ASP A 134 1.05 23.19 13.20
N TYR A 135 1.27 22.14 12.41
CA TYR A 135 1.26 20.75 12.84
C TYR A 135 2.36 20.49 13.87
N TYR A 136 3.54 21.10 13.65
CA TYR A 136 4.67 21.01 14.55
C TYR A 136 4.62 22.11 15.61
N PRO A 137 5.08 21.82 16.85
CA PRO A 137 5.33 22.86 17.85
C PRO A 137 6.27 23.92 17.28
N THR A 138 5.72 25.11 17.05
CA THR A 138 6.40 26.22 16.40
C THR A 138 6.18 27.50 17.20
N PHE A 139 7.23 28.30 17.32
CA PHE A 139 7.26 29.54 18.09
C PHE A 139 7.84 30.65 17.23
N HIS A 140 7.33 31.87 17.37
CA HIS A 140 7.90 33.03 16.67
C HIS A 140 8.82 33.79 17.62
N LEU A 141 9.93 34.31 17.09
CA LEU A 141 10.84 35.14 17.86
C LEU A 141 10.55 36.61 17.58
N GLU A 142 10.38 37.39 18.65
CA GLU A 142 10.16 38.82 18.55
C GLU A 142 11.50 39.54 18.29
N PRO A 143 11.59 40.41 17.26
CA PRO A 143 12.81 41.17 17.02
C PRO A 143 13.06 42.19 18.13
N SER A 144 14.33 42.42 18.46
CA SER A 144 14.72 43.42 19.46
C SER A 144 14.37 44.84 19.01
N GLU A 145 13.63 45.58 19.82
CA GLU A 145 13.53 47.04 19.69
C GLU A 145 14.80 47.76 20.20
N THR A 146 15.66 47.06 20.95
CA THR A 146 16.90 47.59 21.55
C THR A 146 18.15 47.10 20.82
N LYS A 147 18.91 48.01 20.21
CA LYS A 147 20.11 47.70 19.41
C LYS A 147 21.25 46.98 20.14
N ASP A 148 21.25 46.94 21.48
CA ASP A 148 22.38 46.42 22.29
C ASP A 148 22.07 45.18 23.15
N GLY A 149 20.86 44.63 23.10
CA GLY A 149 20.50 43.46 23.91
C GLY A 149 20.61 42.15 23.12
N LYS A 150 21.56 41.26 23.46
CA LYS A 150 21.47 39.86 23.05
C LYS A 150 20.20 39.26 23.66
N HIS A 151 19.17 39.03 22.85
CA HIS A 151 17.95 38.38 23.33
C HIS A 151 18.24 36.91 23.63
N LEU A 152 18.13 36.59 24.91
CA LEU A 152 18.23 35.26 25.44
C LEU A 152 16.82 34.68 25.51
N TYR A 153 16.63 33.52 24.90
CA TYR A 153 15.39 32.77 24.93
C TYR A 153 15.59 31.52 25.76
N TYR A 154 14.54 31.14 26.49
CA TYR A 154 14.49 29.89 27.23
C TYR A 154 13.36 29.04 26.70
N LEU A 155 13.65 27.80 26.35
CA LEU A 155 12.70 26.82 25.88
C LEU A 155 12.66 25.68 26.91
N TRP A 156 11.51 25.49 27.50
CA TRP A 156 11.21 24.34 28.34
C TRP A 156 10.52 23.26 27.52
N ILE A 157 10.95 22.01 27.67
CA ILE A 157 10.37 20.85 27.01
C ILE A 157 10.16 19.75 28.04
N LYS A 158 8.94 19.23 28.10
CA LYS A 158 8.60 18.03 28.86
C LYS A 158 7.81 17.10 27.94
N THR A 159 8.26 15.86 27.80
CA THR A 159 7.62 14.89 26.90
C THR A 159 7.86 13.45 27.31
N SER A 160 6.82 12.63 27.15
CA SER A 160 6.85 11.17 27.23
C SER A 160 7.17 10.51 25.89
N SER A 161 7.22 11.27 24.80
CA SER A 161 7.70 10.83 23.49
C SER A 161 9.23 10.87 23.43
N ILE A 162 9.78 10.32 22.35
CA ILE A 162 11.22 10.29 22.11
C ILE A 162 11.77 11.71 21.89
N VAL A 163 12.89 12.02 22.54
CA VAL A 163 13.69 13.22 22.30
C VAL A 163 14.83 12.86 21.35
N ASN A 164 14.50 12.84 20.06
CA ASN A 164 15.43 12.61 18.95
C ASN A 164 15.01 13.49 17.76
N PHE A 165 15.20 14.80 17.89
CA PHE A 165 14.81 15.80 16.89
C PHE A 165 15.69 17.05 16.99
N PRO A 166 15.92 17.77 15.87
CA PRO A 166 16.63 19.03 15.87
C PRO A 166 15.72 20.20 16.23
N LEU A 167 16.29 21.20 16.90
CA LEU A 167 15.71 22.54 16.90
C LEU A 167 16.03 23.21 15.57
N LEU A 168 14.98 23.56 14.82
CA LEU A 168 15.10 24.19 13.51
C LEU A 168 14.75 25.67 13.65
N LEU A 169 15.68 26.53 13.27
CA LEU A 169 15.48 27.98 13.26
C LEU A 169 15.41 28.43 11.80
N GLU A 170 14.24 28.91 11.40
CA GLU A 170 13.90 29.24 10.02
C GLU A 170 13.51 30.72 9.93
N SER A 171 13.88 31.41 8.84
CA SER A 171 13.28 32.73 8.57
C SER A 171 11.81 32.59 8.20
N GLY A 172 11.03 33.67 8.30
CA GLY A 172 9.62 33.64 7.93
C GLY A 172 9.37 33.18 6.49
N LEU A 173 10.28 33.51 5.56
CA LEU A 173 10.19 33.05 4.17
C LEU A 173 10.50 31.55 4.02
N GLU A 174 11.55 31.06 4.69
CA GLU A 174 11.89 29.62 4.72
C GLU A 174 10.75 28.80 5.34
N TYR A 175 10.22 29.28 6.46
CA TYR A 175 9.11 28.67 7.16
C TYR A 175 7.86 28.60 6.29
N GLN A 176 7.45 29.70 5.65
CA GLN A 176 6.26 29.72 4.78
C GLN A 176 6.42 28.80 3.57
N ARG A 177 7.59 28.85 2.90
CA ARG A 177 7.89 27.98 1.75
C ARG A 177 7.85 26.51 2.18
N GLY A 178 8.54 26.17 3.27
CA GLY A 178 8.56 24.82 3.82
C GLY A 178 7.16 24.34 4.19
N ASN A 179 6.38 25.18 4.89
CA ASN A 179 5.02 24.87 5.30
C ASN A 179 4.11 24.63 4.09
N TYR A 180 4.20 25.45 3.04
CA TYR A 180 3.44 25.25 1.80
C TYR A 180 3.72 23.89 1.16
N PHE A 181 4.99 23.52 0.97
CA PHE A 181 5.36 22.23 0.38
C PHE A 181 4.95 21.03 1.23
N ARG A 182 5.14 21.11 2.56
CA ARG A 182 4.70 20.05 3.49
C ARG A 182 3.19 19.85 3.42
N ASN A 183 2.41 20.93 3.49
CA ASN A 183 0.95 20.90 3.37
C ASN A 183 0.49 20.25 2.08
N LEU A 184 1.10 20.64 0.95
CA LEU A 184 0.76 20.10 -0.36
C LEU A 184 1.05 18.59 -0.44
N LEU A 185 2.22 18.16 0.05
CA LEU A 185 2.62 16.76 0.06
C LEU A 185 1.68 15.92 0.92
N ILE A 186 1.39 16.40 2.13
CA ILE A 186 0.43 15.77 3.04
C ILE A 186 -0.93 15.64 2.35
N LEU A 187 -1.51 16.74 1.85
CA LEU A 187 -2.81 16.72 1.17
C LEU A 187 -2.83 15.72 0.01
N PHE A 188 -1.77 15.68 -0.79
CA PHE A 188 -1.64 14.72 -1.89
C PHE A 188 -1.67 13.27 -1.39
N VAL A 189 -0.91 12.94 -0.34
CA VAL A 189 -0.91 11.61 0.27
C VAL A 189 -2.30 11.25 0.81
N LEU A 190 -2.99 12.20 1.45
CA LEU A 190 -4.33 11.97 1.98
C LEU A 190 -5.36 11.68 0.88
N VAL A 191 -5.38 12.50 -0.17
CA VAL A 191 -6.28 12.31 -1.32
C VAL A 191 -5.98 10.99 -2.03
N LEU A 192 -4.70 10.66 -2.22
CA LEU A 192 -4.29 9.40 -2.83
C LEU A 192 -4.73 8.19 -2.00
N SER A 193 -4.58 8.27 -0.68
CA SER A 193 -4.97 7.21 0.25
C SER A 193 -6.49 6.99 0.29
N LEU A 194 -7.27 8.08 0.29
CA LEU A 194 -8.72 8.02 0.17
C LEU A 194 -9.14 7.41 -1.18
N PHE A 195 -8.52 7.85 -2.28
CA PHE A 195 -8.79 7.31 -3.61
C PHE A 195 -8.52 5.80 -3.68
N ILE A 196 -7.38 5.33 -3.15
CA ILE A 196 -7.02 3.91 -3.07
C ILE A 196 -8.06 3.12 -2.27
N THR A 197 -8.48 3.66 -1.12
CA THR A 197 -9.46 3.01 -0.24
C THR A 197 -10.82 2.87 -0.94
N LEU A 198 -11.30 3.94 -1.58
CA LEU A 198 -12.57 3.94 -2.34
C LEU A 198 -12.51 3.01 -3.55
N LEU A 199 -11.39 3.03 -4.30
CA LEU A 199 -11.19 2.15 -5.45
C LEU A 199 -11.21 0.68 -5.02
N THR A 200 -10.51 0.34 -3.93
CA THR A 200 -10.49 -1.03 -3.40
C THR A 200 -11.85 -1.45 -2.87
N GLY A 201 -12.57 -0.55 -2.19
CA GLY A 201 -13.95 -0.78 -1.74
C GLY A 201 -14.92 -1.02 -2.90
N PHE A 202 -14.75 -0.31 -4.01
CA PHE A 202 -15.50 -0.56 -5.23
C PHE A 202 -15.19 -1.94 -5.83
N VAL A 203 -13.91 -2.34 -5.85
CA VAL A 203 -13.52 -3.70 -6.29
C VAL A 203 -14.15 -4.76 -5.38
N TYR A 204 -14.11 -4.57 -4.05
CA TYR A 204 -14.79 -5.46 -3.10
C TYR A 204 -16.28 -5.62 -3.44
N ARG A 205 -16.98 -4.51 -3.70
CA ARG A 205 -18.41 -4.57 -4.06
C ARG A 205 -18.66 -5.36 -5.34
N GLN A 206 -17.73 -5.37 -6.28
CA GLN A 206 -17.84 -6.11 -7.54
C GLN A 206 -17.50 -7.60 -7.41
N THR A 207 -16.44 -7.92 -6.65
CA THR A 207 -15.93 -9.30 -6.53
C THR A 207 -16.58 -10.07 -5.39
N LEU A 208 -17.02 -9.35 -4.35
CA LEU A 208 -17.46 -9.88 -3.06
C LEU A 208 -16.43 -10.83 -2.41
N ASP A 209 -15.15 -10.72 -2.80
CA ASP A 209 -14.06 -11.49 -2.18
C ASP A 209 -13.62 -10.74 -0.90
N PRO A 210 -13.75 -11.36 0.30
CA PRO A 210 -13.42 -10.72 1.58
C PRO A 210 -11.96 -10.26 1.69
N ILE A 211 -11.06 -10.72 0.82
CA ILE A 211 -9.67 -10.25 0.77
C ILE A 211 -9.54 -8.75 0.59
N TYR A 212 -10.45 -8.16 -0.20
CA TYR A 212 -10.47 -6.72 -0.43
C TYR A 212 -10.90 -5.94 0.79
N LEU A 213 -11.72 -6.52 1.68
CA LEU A 213 -12.11 -5.89 2.94
C LEU A 213 -10.91 -5.75 3.88
N SER A 214 -10.03 -6.75 3.93
CA SER A 214 -8.78 -6.68 4.70
C SER A 214 -7.84 -5.59 4.19
N ILE A 215 -7.80 -5.38 2.87
CA ILE A 215 -7.02 -4.29 2.27
C ILE A 215 -7.65 -2.94 2.60
N VAL A 216 -8.97 -2.80 2.47
CA VAL A 216 -9.68 -1.57 2.86
C VAL A 216 -9.44 -1.24 4.33
N GLY A 217 -9.54 -2.24 5.23
CA GLY A 217 -9.24 -2.06 6.65
C GLY A 217 -7.80 -1.62 6.89
N PHE A 218 -6.83 -2.29 6.27
CA PHE A 218 -5.41 -1.89 6.34
C PHE A 218 -5.22 -0.45 5.85
N SER A 219 -5.78 -0.10 4.69
CA SER A 219 -5.70 1.24 4.12
C SER A 219 -6.28 2.29 5.04
N ILE A 220 -7.46 2.05 5.63
CA ILE A 220 -8.08 2.98 6.58
C ILE A 220 -7.18 3.19 7.80
N PHE A 221 -6.70 2.12 8.43
CA PHE A 221 -5.89 2.25 9.65
C PHE A 221 -4.53 2.88 9.39
N ILE A 222 -3.84 2.56 8.29
CA ILE A 222 -2.58 3.21 7.95
C ILE A 222 -2.78 4.69 7.57
N SER A 223 -3.92 5.04 6.95
CA SER A 223 -4.27 6.46 6.77
C SER A 223 -4.46 7.14 8.12
N LEU A 224 -5.31 6.60 8.99
CA LEU A 224 -5.62 7.22 10.27
C LEU A 224 -4.38 7.37 11.17
N GLU A 225 -3.48 6.39 11.14
CA GLU A 225 -2.16 6.49 11.78
C GLU A 225 -1.37 7.66 11.21
N GLY A 226 -1.27 7.80 9.88
CA GLY A 226 -0.61 8.94 9.25
C GLY A 226 -1.26 10.27 9.64
N TRP A 227 -2.60 10.35 9.67
CA TRP A 227 -3.30 11.57 10.10
C TRP A 227 -2.94 11.97 11.52
N ALA A 228 -2.76 11.01 12.42
CA ALA A 228 -2.30 11.26 13.79
C ALA A 228 -0.83 11.68 13.80
N CYS A 229 0.07 10.93 13.15
CA CYS A 229 1.51 11.20 13.13
C CYS A 229 1.90 12.52 12.45
N PHE A 230 1.13 13.00 11.47
CA PHE A 230 1.32 14.29 10.82
C PHE A 230 0.47 15.43 11.43
N ALA A 231 -0.20 15.19 12.56
CA ALA A 231 -1.08 16.15 13.26
C ALA A 231 -2.28 16.70 12.45
N ASN A 232 -2.56 16.17 11.25
CA ASN A 232 -3.71 16.59 10.44
C ASN A 232 -5.04 16.18 11.07
N GLY A 233 -5.08 14.96 11.61
CA GLY A 233 -6.22 14.49 12.38
C GLY A 233 -6.47 15.38 13.58
N TYR A 234 -5.40 15.79 14.26
CA TYR A 234 -5.52 16.71 15.38
C TYR A 234 -6.06 18.07 14.95
N LYS A 235 -5.51 18.66 13.88
CA LYS A 235 -5.95 19.96 13.36
C LYS A 235 -7.41 19.96 12.89
N TYR A 236 -7.84 18.93 12.16
CA TYR A 236 -9.10 18.98 11.41
C TYR A 236 -10.23 18.08 11.94
N LEU A 237 -9.91 16.95 12.59
CA LEU A 237 -10.90 15.94 12.98
C LEU A 237 -11.17 15.90 14.49
N TRP A 238 -10.15 16.11 15.32
CA TRP A 238 -10.29 16.06 16.78
C TRP A 238 -9.48 17.14 17.54
N PRO A 239 -9.62 18.43 17.19
CA PRO A 239 -8.78 19.51 17.75
C PRO A 239 -8.95 19.75 19.26
N TYR A 240 -10.05 19.28 19.84
CA TYR A 240 -10.36 19.44 21.27
C TYR A 240 -10.09 18.18 22.10
N ALA A 241 -9.52 17.13 21.50
CA ALA A 241 -9.27 15.84 22.16
C ALA A 241 -7.77 15.45 22.14
N PRO A 242 -6.92 16.14 22.95
CA PRO A 242 -5.48 15.82 23.03
C PRO A 242 -5.21 14.39 23.48
N GLU A 243 -6.00 13.85 24.41
CA GLU A 243 -5.87 12.46 24.85
C GLU A 243 -6.05 11.46 23.71
N PHE A 244 -7.02 11.73 22.81
CA PHE A 244 -7.26 10.91 21.64
C PHE A 244 -6.09 10.98 20.64
N GLN A 245 -5.50 12.17 20.46
CA GLN A 245 -4.29 12.34 19.63
C GLN A 245 -3.12 11.48 20.13
N ASN A 246 -3.03 11.24 21.44
CA ASN A 246 -1.94 10.49 22.05
C ASN A 246 -2.11 8.97 21.99
N ILE A 247 -3.36 8.53 21.96
CA ILE A 247 -3.74 7.12 21.85
C ILE A 247 -3.67 6.61 20.40
N THR A 248 -3.99 7.48 19.44
CA THR A 248 -4.28 7.08 18.07
C THR A 248 -3.10 6.53 17.26
N PRO A 249 -1.86 7.09 17.33
CA PRO A 249 -0.74 6.54 16.56
C PRO A 249 -0.46 5.06 16.85
N PRO A 250 -0.23 4.63 18.11
CA PRO A 250 0.02 3.21 18.38
C PRO A 250 -1.21 2.34 18.12
N LEU A 251 -2.41 2.79 18.47
CA LEU A 251 -3.66 2.05 18.23
C LEU A 251 -3.83 1.70 16.76
N PHE A 252 -3.74 2.70 15.87
CA PHE A 252 -3.92 2.49 14.44
C PHE A 252 -2.77 1.70 13.82
N ALA A 253 -1.55 1.85 14.32
CA ALA A 253 -0.42 1.01 13.91
C ALA A 253 -0.64 -0.48 14.23
N PHE A 254 -1.13 -0.82 15.43
CA PHE A 254 -1.49 -2.20 15.80
C PHE A 254 -2.63 -2.75 14.93
N LEU A 255 -3.66 -1.95 14.66
CA LEU A 255 -4.80 -2.36 13.83
C LEU A 255 -4.38 -2.58 12.37
N ALA A 256 -3.52 -1.72 11.82
CA ALA A 256 -2.94 -1.92 10.49
C ALA A 256 -2.11 -3.22 10.44
N LEU A 257 -1.29 -3.49 11.47
CA LEU A 257 -0.51 -4.73 11.56
C LEU A 257 -1.41 -5.97 11.66
N ALA A 258 -2.51 -5.90 12.41
CA ALA A 258 -3.51 -6.97 12.51
C ALA A 258 -4.17 -7.25 11.14
N CYS A 259 -4.59 -6.21 10.42
CA CYS A 259 -5.13 -6.34 9.06
C CYS A 259 -4.11 -6.98 8.10
N SER A 260 -2.82 -6.68 8.25
CA SER A 260 -1.76 -7.27 7.41
C SER A 260 -1.62 -8.78 7.62
N ALA A 261 -1.64 -9.26 8.88
CA ALA A 261 -1.58 -10.67 9.20
C ALA A 261 -2.83 -11.42 8.69
N TYR A 262 -4.01 -10.82 8.87
CA TYR A 262 -5.27 -11.38 8.40
C TYR A 262 -5.36 -11.41 6.86
N PHE A 263 -4.88 -10.37 6.18
CA PHE A 263 -4.76 -10.34 4.73
C PHE A 263 -3.87 -11.48 4.20
N VAL A 264 -2.71 -11.71 4.81
CA VAL A 264 -1.80 -12.81 4.41
C VAL A 264 -2.46 -14.17 4.60
N TYR A 265 -3.22 -14.38 5.69
CA TYR A 265 -4.02 -15.58 5.88
C TYR A 265 -5.01 -15.81 4.71
N GLN A 266 -5.79 -14.80 4.34
CA GLN A 266 -6.76 -14.90 3.24
C GLN A 266 -6.09 -15.07 1.87
N PHE A 267 -4.94 -14.42 1.67
CA PHE A 267 -4.15 -14.50 0.44
C PHE A 267 -3.61 -15.92 0.23
N LEU A 268 -3.05 -16.53 1.28
CA LEU A 268 -2.41 -17.86 1.21
C LEU A 268 -3.41 -19.03 1.27
N SER A 269 -4.64 -18.82 1.74
CA SER A 269 -5.65 -19.88 1.90
C SER A 269 -5.80 -20.84 0.69
N PRO A 270 -5.81 -20.37 -0.59
CA PRO A 270 -5.88 -21.24 -1.77
C PRO A 270 -4.70 -22.21 -1.95
N GLY A 271 -3.53 -21.83 -1.44
CA GLY A 271 -2.33 -22.65 -1.44
C GLY A 271 -2.32 -23.74 -0.36
N SER A 272 -3.42 -23.88 0.40
CA SER A 272 -3.59 -24.92 1.43
C SER A 272 -2.48 -24.94 2.48
N PRO A 273 -2.15 -23.80 3.14
CA PRO A 273 -1.19 -23.77 4.24
C PRO A 273 -1.63 -24.70 5.39
N SER A 274 -0.67 -25.15 6.18
CA SER A 274 -0.91 -26.03 7.33
C SER A 274 -1.88 -25.39 8.34
N LYS A 275 -2.59 -26.22 9.12
CA LYS A 275 -3.53 -25.74 10.16
C LYS A 275 -2.82 -24.83 11.17
N PHE A 276 -1.58 -25.14 11.51
CA PHE A 276 -0.76 -24.32 12.41
C PHE A 276 -0.54 -22.91 11.85
N VAL A 277 -0.09 -22.78 10.60
CA VAL A 277 0.14 -21.47 9.96
C VAL A 277 -1.15 -20.63 9.93
N ARG A 278 -2.29 -21.26 9.59
CA ARG A 278 -3.60 -20.60 9.59
C ARG A 278 -3.98 -20.10 10.97
N PHE A 279 -3.86 -20.96 11.98
CA PHE A 279 -4.17 -20.62 13.37
C PHE A 279 -3.27 -19.49 13.89
N SER A 280 -1.96 -19.55 13.62
CA SER A 280 -1.02 -18.53 14.07
C SER A 280 -1.27 -17.16 13.44
N LEU A 281 -1.62 -17.08 12.16
CA LEU A 281 -1.93 -15.80 11.49
C LEU A 281 -3.25 -15.17 11.97
N VAL A 282 -4.30 -15.98 12.17
CA VAL A 282 -5.58 -15.48 12.67
C VAL A 282 -5.48 -15.16 14.17
N GLY A 283 -4.77 -15.99 14.93
CA GLY A 283 -4.48 -15.78 16.35
C GLY A 283 -3.66 -14.51 16.58
N SER A 284 -2.63 -14.25 15.77
CA SER A 284 -1.86 -13.01 15.88
C SER A 284 -2.69 -11.79 15.49
N ALA A 285 -3.48 -11.86 14.41
CA ALA A 285 -4.37 -10.76 14.03
C ALA A 285 -5.35 -10.40 15.15
N THR A 286 -6.02 -11.38 15.74
CA THR A 286 -6.98 -11.17 16.84
C THR A 286 -6.30 -10.66 18.12
N ALA A 287 -5.13 -11.21 18.48
CA ALA A 287 -4.35 -10.76 19.62
C ALA A 287 -3.87 -9.30 19.45
N LEU A 288 -3.41 -8.93 18.25
CA LEU A 288 -2.99 -7.55 17.95
C LEU A 288 -4.14 -6.56 17.99
N THR A 289 -5.34 -6.94 17.51
CA THR A 289 -6.53 -6.09 17.64
C THR A 289 -6.89 -5.87 19.10
N ALA A 290 -6.94 -6.94 19.91
CA ALA A 290 -7.23 -6.82 21.34
C ALA A 290 -6.16 -5.99 22.07
N TYR A 291 -4.88 -6.25 21.77
CA TYR A 291 -3.77 -5.53 22.38
C TYR A 291 -3.71 -4.06 21.95
N GLY A 292 -3.99 -3.74 20.68
CA GLY A 292 -4.07 -2.36 20.20
C GLY A 292 -5.17 -1.57 20.91
N ILE A 293 -6.33 -2.18 21.14
CA ILE A 293 -7.40 -1.54 21.93
C ILE A 293 -6.98 -1.39 23.39
N LEU A 294 -6.30 -2.38 23.97
CA LEU A 294 -5.83 -2.31 25.35
C LEU A 294 -4.71 -1.26 25.52
N SER A 295 -3.82 -1.11 24.52
CA SER A 295 -2.72 -0.13 24.52
C SER A 295 -3.21 1.32 24.61
N ALA A 296 -4.43 1.59 24.13
CA ALA A 296 -5.09 2.88 24.28
C ALA A 296 -5.32 3.32 25.74
N PHE A 297 -5.35 2.37 26.68
CA PHE A 297 -5.57 2.66 28.10
C PHE A 297 -4.25 2.75 28.90
N PHE A 298 -3.10 2.48 28.28
CA PHE A 298 -1.81 2.55 28.94
C PHE A 298 -1.13 3.91 28.70
N ALA A 299 -0.84 4.65 29.78
CA ALA A 299 -0.22 5.97 29.72
C ALA A 299 1.30 5.97 29.44
N ASN A 300 1.96 4.80 29.43
CA ASN A 300 3.42 4.68 29.28
C ASN A 300 3.84 4.51 27.81
N ARG A 301 4.09 5.63 27.12
CA ARG A 301 4.50 5.65 25.70
C ARG A 301 5.75 4.78 25.38
N PRO A 302 6.88 4.87 26.12
CA PRO A 302 8.05 4.04 25.87
C PRO A 302 7.73 2.53 25.82
N PHE A 303 6.91 2.06 26.75
CA PHE A 303 6.50 0.66 26.81
C PHE A 303 5.66 0.27 25.57
N VAL A 304 4.72 1.12 25.16
CA VAL A 304 3.87 0.87 23.98
C VAL A 304 4.71 0.81 22.70
N VAL A 305 5.66 1.74 22.53
CA VAL A 305 6.60 1.75 21.39
C VAL A 305 7.44 0.48 21.35
N LEU A 306 8.00 0.08 22.49
CA LEU A 306 8.79 -1.16 22.60
C LEU A 306 7.96 -2.40 22.28
N SER A 307 6.74 -2.46 22.81
CA SER A 307 5.82 -3.56 22.57
C SER A 307 5.38 -3.65 21.10
N PHE A 308 5.09 -2.52 20.45
CA PHE A 308 4.80 -2.48 19.02
C PHE A 308 5.99 -2.97 18.20
N SER A 309 7.21 -2.54 18.54
CA SER A 309 8.44 -2.92 17.85
C SER A 309 8.64 -4.44 17.83
N TRP A 310 8.49 -5.09 18.99
CA TRP A 310 8.59 -6.56 19.08
C TRP A 310 7.45 -7.27 18.35
N SER A 311 6.21 -6.76 18.49
CA SER A 311 5.05 -7.30 17.78
C SER A 311 5.23 -7.25 16.26
N PHE A 312 5.76 -6.13 15.75
CA PHE A 312 6.08 -5.94 14.34
C PHE A 312 7.10 -6.96 13.85
N VAL A 313 8.23 -7.12 14.53
CA VAL A 313 9.27 -8.10 14.16
C VAL A 313 8.72 -9.53 14.13
N ILE A 314 7.96 -9.91 15.16
CA ILE A 314 7.36 -11.26 15.27
C ILE A 314 6.36 -11.50 14.13
N VAL A 315 5.49 -10.54 13.83
CA VAL A 315 4.48 -10.67 12.78
C VAL A 315 5.11 -10.70 11.39
N VAL A 316 6.12 -9.88 11.12
CA VAL A 316 6.85 -9.91 9.84
C VAL A 316 7.54 -11.28 9.67
N ALA A 317 8.22 -11.79 10.69
CA ALA A 317 8.82 -13.12 10.66
C ALA A 317 7.77 -14.21 10.40
N LEU A 318 6.63 -14.15 11.09
CA LEU A 318 5.51 -15.07 10.89
C LEU A 318 4.97 -15.01 9.45
N ILE A 319 4.78 -13.80 8.89
CA ILE A 319 4.33 -13.60 7.51
C ILE A 319 5.33 -14.22 6.52
N LEU A 320 6.63 -13.98 6.70
CA LEU A 320 7.66 -14.53 5.82
C LEU A 320 7.71 -16.06 5.88
N ILE A 321 7.70 -16.64 7.08
CA ILE A 321 7.66 -18.10 7.26
C ILE A 321 6.38 -18.70 6.63
N SER A 322 5.24 -18.02 6.80
CA SER A 322 3.97 -18.45 6.23
C SER A 322 4.02 -18.46 4.70
N ILE A 323 4.59 -17.43 4.08
CA ILE A 323 4.75 -17.36 2.62
C ILE A 323 5.70 -18.45 2.12
N LEU A 324 6.84 -18.63 2.77
CA LEU A 324 7.83 -19.65 2.42
C LEU A 324 7.23 -21.06 2.48
N SER A 325 6.35 -21.34 3.45
CA SER A 325 5.69 -22.65 3.58
C SER A 325 4.81 -23.04 2.38
N VAL A 326 4.38 -22.08 1.56
CA VAL A 326 3.45 -22.31 0.43
C VAL A 326 4.09 -21.97 -0.92
N ILE A 327 5.33 -21.48 -0.95
CA ILE A 327 5.96 -20.92 -2.17
C ILE A 327 6.12 -21.94 -3.31
N GLY A 328 6.21 -23.24 -2.99
CA GLY A 328 6.29 -24.32 -3.95
C GLY A 328 4.94 -24.73 -4.56
N SER A 329 3.84 -24.57 -3.82
CA SER A 329 2.51 -25.01 -4.25
C SER A 329 1.62 -23.87 -4.77
N PHE A 330 1.97 -22.62 -4.46
CA PHE A 330 1.21 -21.43 -4.82
C PHE A 330 2.11 -20.39 -5.46
N ALA A 331 2.21 -20.40 -6.80
CA ALA A 331 3.06 -19.48 -7.56
C ALA A 331 2.85 -17.97 -7.25
N PRO A 332 1.62 -17.47 -6.99
CA PRO A 332 1.41 -16.07 -6.59
C PRO A 332 2.12 -15.67 -5.28
N ALA A 333 2.45 -16.63 -4.41
CA ALA A 333 3.22 -16.39 -3.18
C ALA A 333 4.63 -15.83 -3.43
N LYS A 334 5.23 -16.10 -4.59
CA LYS A 334 6.56 -15.55 -4.91
C LYS A 334 6.52 -14.03 -5.09
N LYS A 335 5.44 -13.51 -5.68
CA LYS A 335 5.29 -12.08 -5.97
C LYS A 335 5.00 -11.26 -4.72
N ILE A 336 4.24 -11.82 -3.77
CA ILE A 336 3.92 -11.10 -2.52
C ILE A 336 5.14 -10.88 -1.63
N VAL A 337 6.17 -11.74 -1.69
CA VAL A 337 7.44 -11.52 -0.97
C VAL A 337 8.11 -10.21 -1.39
N PHE A 338 8.10 -9.91 -2.70
CA PHE A 338 8.64 -8.65 -3.22
C PHE A 338 7.84 -7.41 -2.76
N CYS A 339 6.59 -7.58 -2.31
CA CYS A 339 5.85 -6.51 -1.64
C CYS A 339 6.27 -6.39 -0.17
N VAL A 340 6.32 -7.53 0.54
CA VAL A 340 6.48 -7.55 2.01
C VAL A 340 7.83 -7.00 2.44
N ILE A 341 8.90 -7.28 1.70
CA ILE A 341 10.26 -6.85 2.07
C ILE A 341 10.38 -5.31 2.10
N PRO A 342 10.03 -4.55 1.05
CA PRO A 342 10.04 -3.08 1.10
C PRO A 342 9.12 -2.49 2.15
N ILE A 343 7.91 -3.05 2.35
CA ILE A 343 6.97 -2.60 3.39
C ILE A 343 7.63 -2.73 4.75
N ALA A 344 8.06 -3.94 5.08
CA ALA A 344 8.64 -4.27 6.37
C ALA A 344 9.92 -3.46 6.59
N GLY A 345 10.75 -3.29 5.56
CA GLY A 345 11.95 -2.43 5.63
C GLY A 345 11.62 -0.97 5.95
N SER A 346 10.62 -0.39 5.29
CA SER A 346 10.22 1.01 5.53
C SER A 346 9.65 1.25 6.93
N VAL A 347 8.82 0.32 7.43
CA VAL A 347 8.29 0.38 8.81
C VAL A 347 9.40 0.09 9.83
N LEU A 348 10.34 -0.80 9.52
CA LEU A 348 11.49 -1.07 10.38
C LEU A 348 12.37 0.17 10.55
N ILE A 349 12.66 0.93 9.49
CA ILE A 349 13.42 2.19 9.58
C ILE A 349 12.74 3.17 10.54
N THR A 350 11.42 3.33 10.42
CA THR A 350 10.63 4.21 11.31
C THR A 350 10.67 3.70 12.75
N THR A 351 10.56 2.38 12.94
CA THR A 351 10.63 1.74 14.27
C THR A 351 12.01 1.94 14.91
N LEU A 352 13.09 1.79 14.15
CA LEU A 352 14.46 2.02 14.64
C LEU A 352 14.70 3.48 15.03
N TYR A 353 14.05 4.44 14.36
CA TYR A 353 14.06 5.83 14.79
C TYR A 353 13.38 6.01 16.15
N TYR A 354 12.17 5.46 16.34
CA TYR A 354 11.44 5.54 17.62
C TYR A 354 12.08 4.74 18.77
N LEU A 355 12.99 3.81 18.47
CA LEU A 355 13.84 3.11 19.44
C LEU A 355 15.16 3.85 19.73
N ASP A 356 15.34 5.07 19.22
CA ASP A 356 16.56 5.91 19.36
C ASP A 356 17.84 5.33 18.73
N LEU A 357 17.72 4.33 17.86
CA LEU A 357 18.86 3.67 17.20
C LEU A 357 19.37 4.46 15.99
N ILE A 358 18.49 5.25 15.35
CA ILE A 358 18.82 6.07 14.18
C ILE A 358 18.64 7.55 14.55
N LYS A 359 19.53 8.41 14.08
CA LYS A 359 19.39 9.87 14.25
C LYS A 359 18.18 10.40 13.48
N TYR A 360 17.62 11.51 13.97
CA TYR A 360 16.57 12.22 13.24
C TYR A 360 16.92 12.45 11.77
N ASN A 361 15.99 12.05 10.91
CA ASN A 361 15.95 12.41 9.50
C ASN A 361 14.47 12.36 9.08
N GLU A 362 13.99 13.41 8.41
CA GLU A 362 12.61 13.51 7.89
C GLU A 362 12.20 12.25 7.11
N TYR A 363 13.12 11.68 6.33
CA TYR A 363 12.86 10.44 5.59
C TYR A 363 12.72 9.21 6.48
N SER A 364 13.47 9.13 7.58
CA SER A 364 13.42 7.98 8.49
C SER A 364 12.14 7.97 9.30
N LEU A 365 11.64 9.14 9.68
CA LEU A 365 10.37 9.33 10.40
C LEU A 365 9.16 8.92 9.54
N HIS A 366 9.21 9.16 8.23
CA HIS A 366 8.07 8.98 7.32
C HIS A 366 8.30 7.92 6.23
N ALA A 367 9.28 7.02 6.41
CA ALA A 367 9.70 6.06 5.40
C ALA A 367 8.55 5.17 4.90
N TYR A 368 7.64 4.77 5.80
CA TYR A 368 6.51 3.89 5.47
C TYR A 368 5.47 4.56 4.56
N VAL A 369 5.31 5.89 4.62
CA VAL A 369 4.32 6.63 3.80
C VAL A 369 4.74 6.64 2.33
N ILE A 370 6.04 6.83 2.10
CA ILE A 370 6.62 6.89 0.75
C ILE A 370 6.44 5.56 0.00
N SER A 371 6.43 4.43 0.73
CA SER A 371 6.31 3.12 0.10
C SER A 371 4.87 2.78 -0.32
N LEU A 372 3.84 3.34 0.33
CA LEU A 372 2.43 2.90 0.19
C LEU A 372 1.91 2.81 -1.26
N PRO A 373 2.15 3.81 -2.15
CA PRO A 373 1.62 3.76 -3.51
C PRO A 373 2.24 2.64 -4.36
N ALA A 374 3.55 2.43 -4.25
CA ALA A 374 4.26 1.38 -4.97
C ALA A 374 3.77 -0.01 -4.50
N ILE A 375 3.57 -0.15 -3.20
CA ILE A 375 3.07 -1.38 -2.57
C ILE A 375 1.68 -1.74 -3.11
N TYR A 376 0.77 -0.76 -3.17
CA TYR A 376 -0.59 -0.99 -3.64
C TYR A 376 -0.61 -1.60 -5.05
N VAL A 377 0.24 -1.11 -5.94
CA VAL A 377 0.37 -1.65 -7.31
C VAL A 377 0.78 -3.12 -7.29
N VAL A 378 1.81 -3.49 -6.52
CA VAL A 378 2.32 -4.87 -6.50
C VAL A 378 1.33 -5.83 -5.80
N VAL A 379 0.63 -5.36 -4.76
CA VAL A 379 -0.46 -6.14 -4.12
C VAL A 379 -1.58 -6.42 -5.12
N MET A 380 -2.01 -5.41 -5.89
CA MET A 380 -3.06 -5.59 -6.90
C MET A 380 -2.64 -6.53 -8.05
N ILE A 381 -1.37 -6.52 -8.45
CA ILE A 381 -0.83 -7.49 -9.40
C ILE A 381 -0.85 -8.91 -8.81
N SER A 382 -0.39 -9.06 -7.57
CA SER A 382 -0.35 -10.35 -6.88
C SER A 382 -1.75 -10.95 -6.67
N LEU A 383 -2.75 -10.09 -6.41
CA LEU A 383 -4.15 -10.50 -6.33
C LEU A 383 -4.71 -10.98 -7.66
N SER A 384 -4.41 -10.27 -8.76
CA SER A 384 -4.83 -10.70 -10.11
C SER A 384 -4.32 -12.11 -10.43
N ASP A 385 -3.09 -12.44 -10.03
CA ASP A 385 -2.54 -13.77 -10.22
C ASP A 385 -3.14 -14.81 -9.26
N ARG A 386 -3.45 -14.43 -8.02
CA ARG A 386 -4.23 -15.27 -7.09
C ARG A 386 -5.59 -15.60 -7.67
N GLU A 387 -6.33 -14.62 -8.19
CA GLU A 387 -7.64 -14.84 -8.80
C GLU A 387 -7.55 -15.83 -9.96
N LYS A 388 -6.55 -15.68 -10.84
CA LYS A 388 -6.30 -16.63 -11.94
C LYS A 388 -6.02 -18.03 -11.42
N PHE A 389 -5.19 -18.17 -10.39
CA PHE A 389 -4.87 -19.46 -9.80
C PHE A 389 -6.11 -20.14 -9.20
N VAL A 390 -6.91 -19.39 -8.41
CA VAL A 390 -8.15 -19.89 -7.82
C VAL A 390 -9.11 -20.34 -8.91
N ARG A 391 -9.29 -19.52 -9.96
CA ARG A 391 -10.17 -19.84 -11.09
C ARG A 391 -9.76 -21.13 -11.80
N ARG A 392 -8.46 -21.34 -12.05
CA ARG A 392 -7.94 -22.59 -12.66
C ARG A 392 -8.27 -23.81 -11.79
N LYS A 393 -8.05 -23.70 -10.48
CA LYS A 393 -8.32 -24.79 -9.52
C LYS A 393 -9.81 -25.12 -9.42
N THR A 394 -10.68 -24.11 -9.47
CA THR A 394 -12.14 -24.31 -9.46
C THR A 394 -12.63 -25.00 -10.73
N ILE A 395 -12.14 -24.59 -11.91
CA ILE A 395 -12.49 -25.21 -13.19
C ILE A 395 -12.05 -26.68 -13.22
N SER A 396 -10.81 -26.97 -12.82
CA SER A 396 -10.29 -28.34 -12.76
C SER A 396 -11.12 -29.25 -11.84
N ARG A 397 -11.57 -28.73 -10.68
CA ARG A 397 -12.45 -29.50 -9.77
C ARG A 397 -13.84 -29.73 -10.34
N ALA A 398 -14.42 -28.74 -11.02
CA ALA A 398 -15.73 -28.89 -11.66
C ALA A 398 -15.67 -29.99 -12.74
N TYR A 399 -14.59 -30.02 -13.51
CA TYR A 399 -14.34 -31.07 -14.50
C TYR A 399 -14.19 -32.46 -13.85
N ASP A 400 -13.38 -32.60 -12.79
CA ASP A 400 -13.24 -33.87 -12.06
C ASP A 400 -14.59 -34.38 -11.53
N ILE A 401 -15.44 -33.49 -10.99
CA ILE A 401 -16.78 -33.82 -10.49
C ILE A 401 -17.69 -34.29 -11.63
N GLN A 402 -17.69 -33.59 -12.76
CA GLN A 402 -18.50 -33.96 -13.92
C GLN A 402 -18.08 -35.33 -14.47
N GLN A 403 -16.77 -35.62 -14.51
CA GLN A 403 -16.25 -36.93 -14.92
C GLN A 403 -16.65 -38.05 -13.94
N LEU A 404 -16.66 -37.76 -12.63
CA LEU A 404 -17.16 -38.69 -11.61
C LEU A 404 -18.65 -38.97 -11.78
N GLN A 405 -19.46 -37.95 -12.07
CA GLN A 405 -20.89 -38.11 -12.34
C GLN A 405 -21.15 -38.95 -13.60
N GLU A 406 -20.42 -38.71 -14.69
CA GLU A 406 -20.53 -39.50 -15.91
C GLU A 406 -20.17 -40.99 -15.68
N LYS A 407 -19.17 -41.25 -14.82
CA LYS A 407 -18.81 -42.62 -14.42
C LYS A 407 -19.87 -43.31 -13.57
N LEU A 408 -20.66 -42.56 -12.81
CA LEU A 408 -21.73 -43.08 -11.96
C LEU A 408 -23.04 -43.29 -12.73
N GLU A 409 -23.32 -42.48 -13.76
CA GLU A 409 -24.54 -42.59 -14.58
C GLU A 409 -24.49 -43.70 -15.63
N LYS A 410 -23.30 -44.17 -16.05
CA LYS A 410 -23.16 -45.30 -16.98
C LYS A 410 -23.15 -46.63 -16.21
N PRO A 411 -24.08 -47.58 -16.49
CA PRO A 411 -24.10 -48.86 -15.80
C PRO A 411 -22.83 -49.65 -16.08
N VAL A 412 -22.30 -50.30 -15.03
CA VAL A 412 -21.06 -51.05 -15.02
C VAL A 412 -21.06 -52.11 -16.13
N GLY A 413 -20.34 -51.81 -17.20
CA GLY A 413 -20.07 -52.71 -18.32
C GLY A 413 -18.62 -52.54 -18.78
N THR A 414 -17.72 -53.29 -18.14
CA THR A 414 -16.27 -53.47 -18.46
C THR A 414 -15.39 -52.21 -18.56
N PRO A 415 -14.30 -52.09 -17.76
CA PRO A 415 -13.40 -50.96 -17.84
C PRO A 415 -12.46 -51.11 -19.04
N LYS A 416 -12.81 -50.48 -20.17
CA LYS A 416 -11.78 -49.94 -21.07
C LYS A 416 -11.69 -48.45 -20.77
N ALA A 417 -10.49 -47.97 -20.42
CA ALA A 417 -10.23 -46.55 -20.29
C ALA A 417 -10.81 -45.82 -21.51
N PRO A 418 -11.58 -44.73 -21.33
CA PRO A 418 -12.08 -43.98 -22.47
C PRO A 418 -10.89 -43.57 -23.33
N SER A 419 -10.94 -43.87 -24.63
CA SER A 419 -9.88 -43.50 -25.55
C SER A 419 -9.65 -41.99 -25.48
N ILE A 420 -8.40 -41.55 -25.64
CA ILE A 420 -8.03 -40.13 -25.75
C ILE A 420 -8.94 -39.41 -26.77
N GLN A 421 -9.33 -40.14 -27.82
CA GLN A 421 -10.30 -39.70 -28.83
C GLN A 421 -11.67 -39.32 -28.27
N PHE A 422 -12.27 -40.16 -27.43
CA PHE A 422 -13.59 -39.86 -26.85
C PHE A 422 -13.54 -38.61 -25.98
N SER A 423 -12.48 -38.46 -25.18
CA SER A 423 -12.32 -37.30 -24.28
C SER A 423 -12.12 -36.00 -25.07
N LEU A 424 -11.29 -36.03 -26.12
CA LEU A 424 -11.10 -34.89 -27.00
C LEU A 424 -12.38 -34.52 -27.76
N ASP A 425 -13.09 -35.51 -28.30
CA ASP A 425 -14.35 -35.28 -28.99
C ASP A 425 -15.40 -34.68 -28.06
N HIS A 426 -15.50 -35.16 -26.82
CA HIS A 426 -16.41 -34.60 -25.83
C HIS A 426 -16.08 -33.13 -25.50
N LEU A 427 -14.81 -32.83 -25.19
CA LEU A 427 -14.36 -31.47 -24.86
C LEU A 427 -14.60 -30.48 -26.00
N PHE A 428 -14.34 -30.88 -27.25
CA PHE A 428 -14.44 -29.97 -28.40
C PHE A 428 -15.83 -29.94 -29.03
N LYS A 429 -16.55 -31.06 -29.15
CA LYS A 429 -17.86 -31.10 -29.83
C LYS A 429 -19.02 -30.82 -28.87
N VAL A 430 -18.94 -31.33 -27.64
CA VAL A 430 -20.02 -31.19 -26.64
C VAL A 430 -19.81 -29.93 -25.79
N GLU A 431 -18.70 -29.85 -25.07
CA GLU A 431 -18.43 -28.74 -24.13
C GLU A 431 -17.97 -27.46 -24.82
N ARG A 432 -17.47 -27.57 -26.05
CA ARG A 432 -16.97 -26.44 -26.86
C ARG A 432 -15.94 -25.58 -26.11
N ILE A 433 -15.00 -26.22 -25.41
CA ILE A 433 -13.96 -25.51 -24.62
C ILE A 433 -13.10 -24.55 -25.46
N PHE A 434 -13.03 -24.77 -26.77
CA PHE A 434 -12.35 -23.90 -27.73
C PHE A 434 -12.87 -22.46 -27.74
N LYS A 435 -14.09 -22.21 -27.21
CA LYS A 435 -14.66 -20.87 -27.02
C LYS A 435 -13.95 -20.03 -25.96
N ASN A 436 -13.11 -20.63 -25.12
CA ASN A 436 -12.24 -19.90 -24.20
C ASN A 436 -10.99 -19.40 -24.94
N PRO A 437 -10.77 -18.07 -25.07
CA PRO A 437 -9.57 -17.53 -25.73
C PRO A 437 -8.28 -17.80 -24.95
N ASP A 438 -8.36 -18.04 -23.65
CA ASP A 438 -7.20 -18.28 -22.79
C ASP A 438 -6.81 -19.78 -22.74
N LEU A 439 -7.45 -20.65 -23.51
CA LEU A 439 -7.18 -22.10 -23.53
C LEU A 439 -5.76 -22.38 -24.07
N THR A 440 -4.89 -22.96 -23.26
CA THR A 440 -3.53 -23.35 -23.66
C THR A 440 -3.36 -24.87 -23.79
N LYS A 441 -2.23 -25.30 -24.36
CA LYS A 441 -1.86 -26.72 -24.48
C LYS A 441 -1.76 -27.37 -23.10
N GLU A 442 -1.18 -26.66 -22.13
CA GLU A 442 -1.04 -27.12 -20.75
C GLU A 442 -2.39 -27.29 -20.05
N ASP A 443 -3.38 -26.45 -20.37
CA ASP A 443 -4.73 -26.63 -19.85
C ASP A 443 -5.29 -27.98 -20.32
N LEU A 444 -5.11 -28.32 -21.61
CA LEU A 444 -5.64 -29.57 -22.16
C LEU A 444 -4.92 -30.82 -21.64
N THR A 445 -3.60 -30.78 -21.52
CA THR A 445 -2.80 -31.90 -20.98
C THR A 445 -3.14 -32.15 -19.51
N SER A 446 -3.39 -31.08 -18.74
CA SER A 446 -3.83 -31.19 -17.36
C SER A 446 -5.24 -31.80 -17.21
N ILE A 447 -6.17 -31.45 -18.11
CA ILE A 447 -7.53 -31.98 -18.15
C ILE A 447 -7.53 -33.47 -18.54
N LEU A 448 -6.74 -33.84 -19.53
CA LEU A 448 -6.66 -35.21 -20.06
C LEU A 448 -5.74 -36.13 -19.25
N LYS A 449 -4.89 -35.57 -18.36
CA LYS A 449 -3.86 -36.29 -17.57
C LYS A 449 -2.88 -37.06 -18.47
N ILE A 450 -2.51 -36.45 -19.60
CA ILE A 450 -1.53 -36.98 -20.57
C ILE A 450 -0.34 -36.02 -20.71
N SER A 451 0.77 -36.48 -21.28
CA SER A 451 1.92 -35.62 -21.54
C SER A 451 1.66 -34.67 -22.73
N SER A 452 2.42 -33.57 -22.79
CA SER A 452 2.40 -32.65 -23.92
C SER A 452 2.83 -33.29 -25.24
N GLU A 453 3.67 -34.32 -25.18
CA GLU A 453 4.14 -35.09 -26.33
C GLU A 453 3.05 -36.06 -26.81
N GLU A 454 2.39 -36.76 -25.89
CA GLU A 454 1.27 -37.68 -26.20
C GLU A 454 0.09 -36.95 -26.86
N LEU A 455 -0.20 -35.72 -26.42
CA LEU A 455 -1.25 -34.89 -27.02
C LEU A 455 -0.88 -34.46 -28.46
N GLU A 456 0.36 -34.07 -28.71
CA GLU A 456 0.82 -33.67 -30.04
C GLU A 456 0.89 -34.85 -31.01
N GLU A 457 1.41 -35.99 -30.56
CA GLU A 457 1.44 -37.22 -31.35
C GLU A 457 0.03 -37.66 -31.74
N TYR A 458 -0.92 -37.56 -30.80
CA TYR A 458 -2.32 -37.87 -31.07
C TYR A 458 -2.94 -36.92 -32.11
N ILE A 459 -2.74 -35.61 -31.97
CA ILE A 459 -3.27 -34.61 -32.91
C ILE A 459 -2.66 -34.79 -34.31
N GLN A 460 -1.36 -35.08 -34.37
CA GLN A 460 -0.66 -35.30 -35.62
C GLN A 460 -1.17 -36.56 -36.33
N LYS A 461 -1.39 -37.65 -35.58
CA LYS A 461 -1.85 -38.95 -36.10
C LYS A 461 -3.31 -38.94 -36.54
N THR A 462 -4.18 -38.21 -35.85
CA THR A 462 -5.63 -38.26 -36.07
C THR A 462 -6.11 -37.20 -37.06
N GLU A 463 -5.47 -36.03 -37.08
CA GLU A 463 -6.00 -34.82 -37.74
C GLU A 463 -5.04 -34.19 -38.75
N ASN A 464 -3.92 -34.88 -39.07
CA ASN A 464 -2.89 -34.44 -40.02
C ASN A 464 -2.42 -32.98 -39.80
N THR A 465 -2.34 -32.56 -38.54
CA THR A 465 -2.01 -31.17 -38.18
C THR A 465 -0.80 -31.14 -37.26
N SER A 466 0.19 -30.30 -37.57
CA SER A 466 1.48 -30.24 -36.88
C SER A 466 1.51 -29.35 -35.63
N SER A 467 0.40 -28.69 -35.28
CA SER A 467 0.34 -27.76 -34.15
C SER A 467 -1.03 -27.77 -33.47
N PHE A 468 -0.99 -27.80 -32.14
CA PHE A 468 -2.16 -27.66 -31.26
C PHE A 468 -2.95 -26.36 -31.52
N ASP A 469 -2.28 -25.26 -31.81
CA ASP A 469 -2.92 -23.97 -32.08
C ASP A 469 -3.76 -24.01 -33.36
N ILE A 470 -3.30 -24.75 -34.37
CA ILE A 470 -4.03 -24.96 -35.62
C ILE A 470 -5.25 -25.85 -35.36
N TYR A 471 -5.09 -26.88 -34.53
CA TYR A 471 -6.18 -27.77 -34.13
C TYR A 471 -7.32 -27.01 -33.46
N ILE A 472 -7.03 -26.19 -32.44
CA ILE A 472 -8.06 -25.32 -31.81
C ILE A 472 -8.64 -24.34 -32.83
N SER A 473 -7.77 -23.68 -33.61
CA SER A 473 -8.19 -22.66 -34.57
C SER A 473 -9.22 -23.19 -35.57
N ARG A 474 -9.16 -24.48 -35.94
CA ARG A 474 -10.17 -25.11 -36.82
C ARG A 474 -11.57 -25.08 -36.22
N PHE A 475 -11.73 -25.49 -34.97
CA PHE A 475 -13.02 -25.43 -34.27
C PHE A 475 -13.51 -24.00 -34.07
N ARG A 476 -12.61 -23.08 -33.72
CA ARG A 476 -12.93 -21.65 -33.58
C ARG A 476 -13.41 -21.04 -34.92
N VAL A 477 -12.77 -21.37 -36.03
CA VAL A 477 -13.18 -20.92 -37.38
C VAL A 477 -14.55 -21.51 -37.77
N GLU A 478 -14.82 -22.78 -37.49
CA GLU A 478 -16.14 -23.36 -37.78
C GLU A 478 -17.27 -22.70 -36.97
N GLU A 479 -17.06 -22.41 -35.69
CA GLU A 479 -18.02 -21.64 -34.90
C GLU A 479 -18.16 -20.20 -35.43
N ALA A 480 -17.07 -19.56 -35.88
CA ALA A 480 -17.12 -18.25 -36.51
C ALA A 480 -17.93 -18.26 -37.82
N LYS A 481 -17.75 -19.29 -38.67
CA LYS A 481 -18.58 -19.52 -39.88
C LYS A 481 -20.04 -19.66 -39.52
N HIS A 482 -20.36 -20.45 -38.49
CA HIS A 482 -21.72 -20.62 -38.01
C HIS A 482 -22.33 -19.29 -37.52
N LEU A 483 -21.57 -18.47 -36.78
CA LEU A 483 -22.02 -17.16 -36.31
C LEU A 483 -22.23 -16.16 -37.45
N LEU A 484 -21.36 -16.16 -38.46
CA LEU A 484 -21.50 -15.32 -39.66
C LEU A 484 -22.76 -15.67 -40.47
N LYS A 485 -23.14 -16.96 -40.50
CA LYS A 485 -24.38 -17.43 -41.13
C LYS A 485 -25.62 -17.08 -40.31
N THR A 486 -25.59 -17.25 -39.00
CA THR A 486 -26.80 -17.21 -38.16
C THR A 486 -27.10 -15.85 -37.53
N ARG A 487 -26.11 -14.95 -37.38
CA ARG A 487 -26.26 -13.68 -36.66
C ARG A 487 -25.75 -12.50 -37.48
N ASN A 488 -26.65 -11.68 -38.01
CA ASN A 488 -26.35 -10.58 -38.94
C ASN A 488 -25.87 -9.28 -38.26
N ASN A 489 -26.23 -9.08 -36.99
CA ASN A 489 -26.03 -7.84 -36.23
C ASN A 489 -24.73 -7.80 -35.41
N LEU A 490 -23.92 -8.87 -35.44
CA LEU A 490 -22.69 -8.94 -34.65
C LEU A 490 -21.53 -8.30 -35.41
N LYS A 491 -20.74 -7.50 -34.69
CA LYS A 491 -19.47 -6.95 -35.23
C LYS A 491 -18.41 -8.05 -35.30
N SER A 492 -17.44 -7.92 -36.20
CA SER A 492 -16.33 -8.88 -36.37
C SER A 492 -15.60 -9.17 -35.04
N SER A 493 -15.41 -8.16 -34.19
CA SER A 493 -14.81 -8.33 -32.86
C SER A 493 -15.66 -9.17 -31.88
N GLU A 494 -16.99 -9.11 -31.98
CA GLU A 494 -17.88 -9.92 -31.15
C GLU A 494 -17.96 -11.36 -31.63
N ILE A 495 -17.92 -11.56 -32.95
CA ILE A 495 -17.85 -12.91 -33.56
C ILE A 495 -16.54 -13.57 -33.14
N ALA A 496 -15.42 -12.86 -33.26
CA ALA A 496 -14.11 -13.35 -32.84
C ALA A 496 -14.12 -13.84 -31.39
N GLN A 497 -14.67 -13.02 -30.49
CA GLN A 497 -14.73 -13.40 -29.08
C GLN A 497 -15.63 -14.60 -28.80
N ARG A 498 -16.83 -14.65 -29.40
CA ARG A 498 -17.78 -15.77 -29.21
C ARG A 498 -17.28 -17.08 -29.80
N ALA A 499 -16.46 -16.99 -30.84
CA ALA A 499 -15.75 -18.10 -31.45
C ALA A 499 -14.49 -18.51 -30.66
N GLY A 500 -14.07 -17.74 -29.65
CA GLY A 500 -12.93 -18.06 -28.80
C GLY A 500 -11.59 -17.45 -29.22
N PHE A 501 -11.56 -16.47 -30.12
CA PHE A 501 -10.34 -15.74 -30.46
C PHE A 501 -10.07 -14.60 -29.46
N GLY A 502 -8.79 -14.32 -29.18
CA GLY A 502 -8.38 -13.21 -28.31
C GLY A 502 -8.60 -11.85 -28.97
N SER A 503 -8.60 -11.79 -30.31
CA SER A 503 -8.88 -10.57 -31.07
C SER A 503 -9.49 -10.82 -32.45
N ALA A 504 -10.12 -9.80 -33.04
CA ALA A 504 -10.60 -9.86 -34.43
C ALA A 504 -9.47 -10.11 -35.44
N ARG A 505 -8.27 -9.55 -35.19
CA ARG A 505 -7.11 -9.72 -36.05
C ARG A 505 -6.62 -11.17 -36.06
N GLU A 506 -6.65 -11.82 -34.90
CA GLU A 506 -6.30 -13.24 -34.75
C GLU A 506 -7.30 -14.13 -35.47
N MET A 507 -8.60 -13.84 -35.33
CA MET A 507 -9.66 -14.51 -36.10
C MET A 507 -9.41 -14.40 -37.60
N GLU A 508 -9.16 -13.19 -38.12
CA GLU A 508 -8.92 -12.98 -39.57
C GLU A 508 -7.69 -13.75 -40.08
N LYS A 509 -6.60 -13.79 -39.29
CA LYS A 509 -5.40 -14.55 -39.62
C LYS A 509 -5.71 -16.05 -39.72
N SER A 510 -6.41 -16.61 -38.73
CA SER A 510 -6.80 -18.02 -38.73
C SER A 510 -7.81 -18.35 -39.84
N PHE A 511 -8.76 -17.45 -40.13
CA PHE A 511 -9.74 -17.61 -41.20
C PHE A 511 -9.05 -17.65 -42.58
N LYS A 512 -8.13 -16.71 -42.84
CA LYS A 512 -7.37 -16.67 -44.09
C LYS A 512 -6.45 -17.88 -44.26
N SER A 513 -5.82 -18.33 -43.17
CA SER A 513 -4.94 -19.51 -43.19
C SER A 513 -5.67 -20.83 -43.40
N LEU A 514 -6.90 -20.98 -42.87
CA LEU A 514 -7.63 -22.25 -42.90
C LEU A 514 -8.67 -22.34 -44.03
N ILE A 515 -9.24 -21.21 -44.44
CA ILE A 515 -10.33 -21.13 -45.43
C ILE A 515 -9.89 -20.44 -46.73
N GLY A 516 -8.73 -19.76 -46.73
CA GLY A 516 -8.18 -19.08 -47.92
C GLY A 516 -8.76 -17.69 -48.19
N MET A 517 -9.68 -17.21 -47.36
CA MET A 517 -10.33 -15.90 -47.47
C MET A 517 -10.53 -15.28 -46.08
N THR A 518 -10.80 -13.98 -46.02
CA THR A 518 -11.12 -13.28 -44.79
C THR A 518 -12.54 -13.60 -44.30
N SER A 519 -12.80 -13.36 -43.02
CA SER A 519 -14.14 -13.56 -42.45
C SER A 519 -15.19 -12.63 -43.08
N SER A 520 -14.74 -11.47 -43.58
CA SER A 520 -15.55 -10.48 -44.28
C SER A 520 -15.90 -10.93 -45.71
N GLU A 521 -14.93 -11.45 -46.47
CA GLU A 521 -15.17 -12.05 -47.79
C GLU A 521 -16.10 -13.26 -47.70
N TYR A 522 -15.90 -14.12 -46.69
CA TYR A 522 -16.79 -15.25 -46.42
C TYR A 522 -18.22 -14.80 -46.12
N LYS A 523 -18.39 -13.70 -45.39
CA LYS A 523 -19.71 -13.11 -45.10
C LYS A 523 -20.41 -12.65 -46.39
N LEU A 524 -19.68 -11.99 -47.29
CA LEU A 524 -20.19 -11.53 -48.60
C LEU A 524 -20.55 -12.71 -49.51
N MET A 525 -19.73 -13.77 -49.50
CA MET A 525 -20.00 -14.98 -50.30
C MET A 525 -21.27 -15.71 -49.86
N VAL A 526 -21.52 -15.77 -48.55
CA VAL A 526 -22.72 -16.42 -48.00
C VAL A 526 -23.94 -15.49 -48.05
N ARG A 527 -23.74 -14.17 -48.18
CA ARG A 527 -24.80 -13.16 -48.29
C ARG A 527 -24.39 -12.00 -49.21
N PRO A 528 -24.67 -12.11 -50.51
CA PRO A 528 -24.37 -11.03 -51.46
C PRO A 528 -25.23 -9.77 -51.29
N GLU A 529 -26.34 -9.84 -50.54
CA GLU A 529 -27.26 -8.72 -50.28
C GLU A 529 -26.80 -7.75 -49.18
N SER A 530 -25.65 -7.98 -48.53
CA SER A 530 -25.14 -7.12 -47.45
C SER A 530 -24.19 -6.01 -47.91
N ILE A 531 -24.28 -5.60 -49.18
CA ILE A 531 -23.58 -4.43 -49.74
C ILE A 531 -24.36 -3.17 -49.41
#